data_AF-A0A7C9CKB9-F1
#
_entry.id   AF-A0A7C9CKB9-F1
#
_cell.length_a   1.000
_cell.length_b   1.000
_cell.length_c   1.000
_cell.angle_alpha   90.00
_cell.angle_beta   90.00
_cell.angle_gamma   90.00
#
_symmetry.space_group_name_H-M   'P 1'
#
loop_
_entity.id
_entity.type
_entity.pdbx_description
1 polymer ?
#
loop_
_entity_poly.entity_id
_entity_poly.type
_entity_poly.pdbx_seq_one_letter_code
_entity_poly.pdbx_strand_id
1 'polypeptide(L)'
;PTNVYCYNNDILPGWFGKKEEKRRLIKVQCYSMKDTANFYMRPIEGLTVLVDMDFNQVVEISDRGKDIPIPKAADTDYRFSALKNAHHKIKPINPISIEQPKGPSFTVQNGHQVKWANWEFHLKPDPRAGVIISRAMFRDPGTGELRNVMYKGMVSELFVPYMDPTEAWYFKTYMDAGEYGFGLQAMPLDPLNDCPRNAHYMDAIFPAADGRPYVRSNMICVFESYAG
;
A
#
# COMPACT_ATOMS: atom_id res chain seq x y z
N PRO A 1 -24.15 1.22 -18.56
CA PRO A 1 -24.08 0.83 -17.12
C PRO A 1 -22.66 0.55 -16.60
N THR A 2 -21.62 1.18 -17.18
CA THR A 2 -20.21 0.77 -17.04
C THR A 2 -19.35 1.68 -16.15
N ASN A 3 -19.95 2.66 -15.45
CA ASN A 3 -19.20 3.72 -14.75
C ASN A 3 -19.38 3.69 -13.22
N VAL A 4 -19.88 2.59 -12.66
CA VAL A 4 -19.94 2.37 -11.21
C VAL A 4 -18.87 1.33 -10.88
N TYR A 5 -18.01 1.67 -9.95
CA TYR A 5 -17.03 0.75 -9.36
C TYR A 5 -17.41 0.54 -7.91
N CYS A 6 -17.80 -0.68 -7.58
CA CYS A 6 -17.98 -1.08 -6.19
C CYS A 6 -16.63 -1.59 -5.70
N TYR A 7 -16.15 -0.96 -4.63
CA TYR A 7 -14.83 -1.23 -4.09
C TYR A 7 -14.84 -2.63 -3.46
N ASN A 8 -14.36 -3.59 -4.25
CA ASN A 8 -14.28 -5.01 -3.86
C ASN A 8 -13.12 -5.30 -2.91
N ASN A 9 -12.31 -4.30 -2.54
CA ASN A 9 -11.39 -4.43 -1.41
C ASN A 9 -12.17 -4.12 -0.13
N ASP A 10 -13.07 -5.05 0.19
CA ASP A 10 -13.54 -5.46 1.51
C ASP A 10 -13.48 -4.38 2.60
N ILE A 11 -14.41 -3.41 2.65
CA ILE A 11 -14.49 -2.60 3.88
C ILE A 11 -14.96 -3.53 4.99
N LEU A 12 -14.01 -3.94 5.82
CA LEU A 12 -14.26 -4.96 6.83
C LEU A 12 -15.20 -4.39 7.88
N PRO A 13 -16.25 -5.14 8.25
CA PRO A 13 -17.34 -4.62 9.06
C PRO A 13 -16.94 -4.47 10.53
N GLY A 14 -15.72 -4.88 10.92
CA GLY A 14 -15.30 -4.97 12.31
C GLY A 14 -16.19 -5.93 13.11
N TRP A 15 -16.33 -5.68 14.41
CA TRP A 15 -17.25 -6.40 15.27
C TRP A 15 -18.10 -5.41 16.09
N PHE A 16 -19.41 -5.41 15.84
CA PHE A 16 -20.38 -4.50 16.48
C PHE A 16 -21.49 -5.26 17.21
N GLY A 17 -21.19 -6.47 17.69
CA GLY A 17 -22.11 -7.35 18.40
C GLY A 17 -22.28 -8.71 17.74
N LYS A 18 -23.23 -9.50 18.25
CA LYS A 18 -23.33 -10.94 17.92
C LYS A 18 -24.05 -11.26 16.61
N LYS A 19 -24.74 -10.29 15.99
CA LYS A 19 -25.57 -10.52 14.78
C LYS A 19 -24.76 -11.06 13.59
N GLU A 20 -23.50 -10.63 13.48
CA GLU A 20 -22.61 -10.93 12.36
C GLU A 20 -21.50 -11.94 12.75
N GLU A 21 -21.54 -12.48 13.97
CA GLU A 21 -20.51 -13.36 14.49
C GLU A 21 -20.44 -14.67 13.69
N LYS A 22 -19.21 -15.21 13.52
CA LYS A 22 -18.92 -16.47 12.80
C LYS A 22 -19.31 -16.45 11.31
N ARG A 23 -19.41 -15.27 10.70
CA ARG A 23 -19.63 -15.10 9.27
C ARG A 23 -18.51 -14.26 8.67
N ARG A 24 -18.07 -14.59 7.46
CA ARG A 24 -17.09 -13.79 6.72
C ARG A 24 -17.82 -12.73 5.90
N LEU A 25 -18.16 -11.62 6.55
CA LEU A 25 -18.90 -10.53 5.93
C LEU A 25 -17.99 -9.38 5.51
N ILE A 26 -18.35 -8.70 4.43
CA ILE A 26 -17.76 -7.45 3.98
C ILE A 26 -18.86 -6.42 3.72
N LYS A 27 -18.54 -5.14 3.90
CA LYS A 27 -19.41 -4.05 3.47
C LYS A 27 -18.82 -3.42 2.22
N VAL A 28 -19.62 -3.38 1.16
CA VAL A 28 -19.21 -2.85 -0.14
C VAL A 28 -19.81 -1.46 -0.31
N GLN A 29 -18.94 -0.52 -0.68
CA GLN A 29 -19.32 0.84 -1.06
C GLN A 29 -18.99 1.08 -2.53
N CYS A 30 -19.83 1.86 -3.19
CA CYS A 30 -19.73 2.09 -4.62
C CYS A 30 -19.37 3.55 -4.93
N TYR A 31 -18.65 3.71 -6.03
CA TYR A 31 -18.09 4.97 -6.49
C TYR A 31 -18.42 5.17 -7.97
N SER A 32 -18.50 6.42 -8.40
CA SER A 32 -18.60 6.73 -9.82
C SER A 32 -17.21 6.89 -10.44
N MET A 33 -16.89 6.06 -11.44
CA MET A 33 -15.68 6.18 -12.27
C MET A 33 -15.86 7.17 -13.43
N LYS A 34 -17.04 7.78 -13.56
CA LYS A 34 -17.37 8.58 -14.73
C LYS A 34 -16.44 9.82 -14.77
N ASP A 35 -15.81 10.05 -15.91
CA ASP A 35 -15.04 11.27 -16.23
C ASP A 35 -13.79 11.56 -15.36
N THR A 36 -13.34 10.64 -14.50
CA THR A 36 -12.10 10.78 -13.70
C THR A 36 -11.53 9.41 -13.31
N ALA A 37 -10.20 9.31 -13.18
CA ALA A 37 -9.56 8.15 -12.55
C ALA A 37 -9.66 8.16 -11.02
N ASN A 38 -9.94 9.31 -10.40
CA ASN A 38 -9.99 9.45 -8.95
C ASN A 38 -11.39 9.17 -8.40
N PHE A 39 -11.79 7.89 -8.44
CA PHE A 39 -13.11 7.48 -8.00
C PHE A 39 -13.34 7.67 -6.49
N TYR A 40 -12.29 7.71 -5.66
CA TYR A 40 -12.42 8.00 -4.23
C TYR A 40 -13.05 9.37 -3.96
N MET A 41 -12.89 10.34 -4.87
CA MET A 41 -13.57 11.64 -4.79
C MET A 41 -15.01 11.63 -5.31
N ARG A 42 -15.52 10.46 -5.73
CA ARG A 42 -16.86 10.30 -6.30
C ARG A 42 -17.66 9.19 -5.60
N PRO A 43 -17.78 9.19 -4.27
CA PRO A 43 -18.56 8.20 -3.56
C PRO A 43 -20.05 8.30 -3.92
N ILE A 44 -20.70 7.13 -3.97
CA ILE A 44 -22.17 7.00 -3.97
C ILE A 44 -22.56 6.80 -2.50
N GLU A 45 -22.65 7.91 -1.78
CA GLU A 45 -22.90 7.92 -0.33
C GLU A 45 -24.28 7.39 0.03
N GLY A 46 -24.38 6.83 1.26
CA GLY A 46 -25.61 6.27 1.80
C GLY A 46 -26.10 4.99 1.12
N LEU A 47 -25.32 4.42 0.19
CA LEU A 47 -25.50 3.05 -0.33
C LEU A 47 -24.43 2.14 0.28
N THR A 48 -24.84 1.10 1.00
CA THR A 48 -23.95 0.07 1.55
C THR A 48 -24.53 -1.31 1.28
N VAL A 49 -23.71 -2.21 0.73
CA VAL A 49 -24.10 -3.59 0.44
C VAL A 49 -23.34 -4.53 1.35
N LEU A 50 -24.04 -5.31 2.16
CA LEU A 50 -23.45 -6.35 3.00
C LEU A 50 -23.36 -7.65 2.20
N VAL A 51 -22.16 -8.20 2.05
CA VAL A 51 -21.90 -9.41 1.29
C VAL A 51 -21.31 -10.47 2.19
N ASP A 52 -21.78 -11.71 2.03
CA ASP A 52 -21.21 -12.89 2.64
C ASP A 52 -20.22 -13.55 1.67
N MET A 53 -18.94 -13.56 2.04
CA MET A 53 -17.85 -14.00 1.17
C MET A 53 -17.71 -15.51 1.08
N ASP A 54 -18.22 -16.26 2.06
CA ASP A 54 -18.17 -17.72 2.03
C ASP A 54 -19.22 -18.28 1.06
N PHE A 55 -20.40 -17.65 1.02
CA PHE A 55 -21.50 -18.03 0.14
C PHE A 55 -21.61 -17.18 -1.14
N ASN A 56 -20.76 -16.16 -1.27
CA ASN A 56 -20.76 -15.20 -2.37
C ASN A 56 -22.16 -14.61 -2.66
N GLN A 57 -22.83 -14.10 -1.61
CA GLN A 57 -24.21 -13.62 -1.69
C GLN A 57 -24.40 -12.26 -1.02
N VAL A 58 -25.30 -11.46 -1.57
CA VAL A 58 -25.75 -10.21 -0.93
C VAL A 58 -26.70 -10.57 0.22
N VAL A 59 -26.37 -10.10 1.42
CA VAL A 59 -27.14 -10.32 2.65
C VAL A 59 -28.13 -9.19 2.88
N GLU A 60 -27.68 -7.95 2.67
CA GLU A 60 -28.45 -6.73 2.95
C GLU A 60 -28.00 -5.61 2.00
N ILE A 61 -28.95 -4.78 1.58
CA ILE A 61 -28.69 -3.52 0.87
C ILE A 61 -29.32 -2.40 1.70
N SER A 62 -28.49 -1.50 2.21
CA SER A 62 -28.93 -0.26 2.86
C SER A 62 -28.79 0.88 1.86
N ASP A 63 -29.92 1.48 1.47
CA ASP A 63 -29.98 2.66 0.61
C ASP A 63 -30.71 3.78 1.37
N ARG A 64 -29.92 4.65 2.00
CA ARG A 64 -30.38 5.80 2.79
C ARG A 64 -29.83 7.12 2.24
N GLY A 65 -29.16 7.06 1.09
CA GLY A 65 -28.41 8.16 0.50
C GLY A 65 -29.08 8.83 -0.69
N LYS A 66 -30.36 8.54 -0.96
CA LYS A 66 -31.07 9.00 -2.17
C LYS A 66 -30.94 10.50 -2.45
N ASP A 67 -30.90 11.33 -1.41
CA ASP A 67 -30.80 12.79 -1.52
C ASP A 67 -29.34 13.31 -1.43
N ILE A 68 -28.35 12.43 -1.26
CA ILE A 68 -26.94 12.80 -1.22
C ILE A 68 -26.41 12.83 -2.66
N PRO A 69 -25.99 14.00 -3.17
CA PRO A 69 -25.50 14.11 -4.53
C PRO A 69 -24.12 13.45 -4.67
N ILE A 70 -23.91 12.71 -5.77
CA ILE A 70 -22.56 12.24 -6.13
C ILE A 70 -21.70 13.47 -6.47
N PRO A 71 -20.52 13.65 -5.85
CA PRO A 71 -19.64 14.77 -6.17
C PRO A 71 -19.25 14.84 -7.66
N LYS A 72 -18.98 16.06 -8.13
CA LYS A 72 -18.58 16.33 -9.52
C LYS A 72 -17.18 15.77 -9.78
N ALA A 73 -16.94 15.30 -11.01
CA ALA A 73 -15.62 14.79 -11.43
C ALA A 73 -14.61 15.90 -11.77
N ALA A 74 -15.09 17.12 -11.99
CA ALA A 74 -14.23 18.24 -12.39
C ALA A 74 -13.10 18.44 -11.38
N ASP A 75 -11.88 18.63 -11.91
CA ASP A 75 -10.68 18.92 -11.12
C ASP A 75 -10.27 17.84 -10.10
N THR A 76 -10.68 16.58 -10.32
CA THR A 76 -10.34 15.45 -9.42
C THR A 76 -9.26 14.51 -9.98
N ASP A 77 -9.02 14.50 -11.29
CA ASP A 77 -8.06 13.59 -11.92
C ASP A 77 -6.62 14.05 -11.65
N TYR A 78 -5.80 13.16 -11.08
CA TYR A 78 -4.42 13.45 -10.69
C TYR A 78 -3.40 13.13 -11.79
N ARG A 79 -3.81 12.44 -12.86
CA ARG A 79 -2.87 12.03 -13.91
C ARG A 79 -2.47 13.25 -14.71
N PHE A 80 -1.16 13.46 -14.83
CA PHE A 80 -0.61 14.59 -15.57
C PHE A 80 -1.25 14.72 -16.97
N SER A 81 -1.39 13.61 -17.70
CA SER A 81 -1.99 13.57 -19.05
C SER A 81 -3.47 13.97 -19.12
N ALA A 82 -4.21 13.95 -18.00
CA ALA A 82 -5.62 14.30 -17.94
C ALA A 82 -5.86 15.80 -17.63
N LEU A 83 -4.82 16.51 -17.19
CA LEU A 83 -4.90 17.92 -16.81
C LEU A 83 -4.95 18.84 -18.05
N LYS A 84 -6.14 18.98 -18.63
CA LYS A 84 -6.39 19.85 -19.79
C LYS A 84 -5.91 21.28 -19.50
N ASN A 85 -5.01 21.80 -20.32
CA ASN A 85 -4.45 23.17 -20.26
C ASN A 85 -3.56 23.50 -19.03
N ALA A 86 -3.32 22.58 -18.11
CA ALA A 86 -2.41 22.81 -16.98
C ALA A 86 -0.93 22.73 -17.38
N HIS A 87 -0.60 21.95 -18.42
CA HIS A 87 0.77 21.76 -18.90
C HIS A 87 1.50 23.07 -19.21
N HIS A 88 0.79 24.06 -19.76
CA HIS A 88 1.36 25.37 -20.10
C HIS A 88 1.48 26.33 -18.90
N LYS A 89 0.86 26.00 -17.76
CA LYS A 89 0.83 26.84 -16.55
C LYS A 89 1.81 26.37 -15.47
N ILE A 90 2.35 25.16 -15.60
CA ILE A 90 3.32 24.61 -14.65
C ILE A 90 4.72 25.08 -15.08
N LYS A 91 5.41 25.79 -14.19
CA LYS A 91 6.83 26.12 -14.40
C LYS A 91 7.66 24.84 -14.23
N PRO A 92 8.50 24.46 -15.20
CA PRO A 92 9.35 23.29 -15.05
C PRO A 92 10.34 23.51 -13.90
N ILE A 93 10.62 22.43 -13.17
CA ILE A 93 11.69 22.38 -12.18
C ILE A 93 13.00 22.00 -12.87
N ASN A 94 14.12 22.52 -12.38
CA ASN A 94 15.43 22.09 -12.85
C ASN A 94 15.66 20.62 -12.45
N PRO A 95 16.16 19.77 -13.36
CA PRO A 95 16.50 18.39 -13.03
C PRO A 95 17.56 18.31 -11.93
N ILE A 96 17.45 17.31 -11.07
CA ILE A 96 18.46 16.95 -10.06
C ILE A 96 19.00 15.57 -10.44
N SER A 97 20.33 15.41 -10.42
CA SER A 97 21.01 14.14 -10.65
C SER A 97 21.88 13.79 -9.45
N ILE A 98 21.81 12.54 -9.01
CA ILE A 98 22.67 11.97 -7.97
C ILE A 98 23.50 10.89 -8.64
N GLU A 99 24.83 11.01 -8.53
CA GLU A 99 25.77 10.08 -9.16
C GLU A 99 26.74 9.50 -8.14
N GLN A 100 27.05 8.20 -8.32
CA GLN A 100 28.07 7.49 -7.56
C GLN A 100 29.11 6.92 -8.52
N PRO A 101 30.20 7.66 -8.83
CA PRO A 101 31.15 7.26 -9.87
C PRO A 101 31.83 5.91 -9.63
N LYS A 102 31.87 5.43 -8.38
CA LYS A 102 32.43 4.13 -7.99
C LYS A 102 31.36 3.06 -7.72
N GLY A 103 30.11 3.34 -8.07
CA GLY A 103 28.96 2.52 -7.70
C GLY A 103 28.55 2.70 -6.22
N PRO A 104 27.49 2.00 -5.79
CA PRO A 104 27.04 2.01 -4.41
C PRO A 104 28.06 1.34 -3.48
N SER A 105 28.14 1.80 -2.23
CA SER A 105 29.03 1.24 -1.21
C SER A 105 28.43 0.02 -0.50
N PHE A 106 27.17 -0.32 -0.78
CA PHE A 106 26.54 -1.53 -0.27
C PHE A 106 26.69 -2.71 -1.24
N THR A 107 26.65 -3.91 -0.69
CA THR A 107 26.50 -5.15 -1.45
C THR A 107 25.27 -5.91 -0.97
N VAL A 108 24.58 -6.55 -1.91
CA VAL A 108 23.46 -7.47 -1.60
C VAL A 108 23.90 -8.88 -1.97
N GLN A 109 24.16 -9.70 -0.95
CA GLN A 109 24.63 -11.07 -1.10
C GLN A 109 23.46 -12.04 -0.97
N ASN A 110 23.47 -13.11 -1.78
CA ASN A 110 22.44 -14.16 -1.76
C ASN A 110 21.00 -13.61 -1.84
N GLY A 111 20.82 -12.50 -2.57
CA GLY A 111 19.53 -11.83 -2.75
C GLY A 111 19.02 -11.00 -1.58
N HIS A 112 19.41 -11.29 -0.33
CA HIS A 112 18.75 -10.70 0.85
C HIS A 112 19.69 -10.16 1.93
N GLN A 113 20.98 -10.50 1.91
CA GLN A 113 21.93 -10.06 2.92
C GLN A 113 22.59 -8.75 2.48
N VAL A 114 22.23 -7.64 3.11
CA VAL A 114 22.80 -6.33 2.85
C VAL A 114 24.02 -6.11 3.74
N LYS A 115 25.13 -5.69 3.13
CA LYS A 115 26.30 -5.17 3.83
C LYS A 115 26.57 -3.75 3.35
N TRP A 116 26.59 -2.80 4.27
CA TRP A 116 26.79 -1.39 3.95
C TRP A 116 27.57 -0.71 5.05
N ALA A 117 28.73 -0.12 4.71
CA ALA A 117 29.67 0.42 5.69
C ALA A 117 29.92 -0.62 6.83
N ASN A 118 29.60 -0.26 8.07
CA ASN A 118 29.77 -1.14 9.23
C ASN A 118 28.52 -1.97 9.55
N TRP A 119 27.45 -1.87 8.76
CA TRP A 119 26.20 -2.61 8.98
C TRP A 119 26.14 -3.89 8.17
N GLU A 120 25.64 -4.96 8.80
CA GLU A 120 25.22 -6.19 8.14
C GLU A 120 23.80 -6.55 8.60
N PHE A 121 22.87 -6.74 7.66
CA PHE A 121 21.48 -7.10 7.97
C PHE A 121 20.82 -7.90 6.84
N HIS A 122 19.78 -8.67 7.18
CA HIS A 122 18.96 -9.42 6.24
C HIS A 122 17.66 -8.68 5.97
N LEU A 123 17.34 -8.46 4.70
CA LEU A 123 16.17 -7.74 4.21
C LEU A 123 15.26 -8.69 3.43
N LYS A 124 13.99 -8.81 3.83
CA LYS A 124 13.04 -9.67 3.11
C LYS A 124 11.66 -9.05 2.95
N PRO A 125 10.98 -9.33 1.83
CA PRO A 125 9.56 -9.09 1.69
C PRO A 125 8.74 -10.15 2.46
N ASP A 126 7.56 -9.75 2.92
CA ASP A 126 6.59 -10.56 3.65
C ASP A 126 5.18 -10.15 3.22
N PRO A 127 4.29 -11.10 2.86
CA PRO A 127 2.96 -10.76 2.34
C PRO A 127 2.09 -9.99 3.34
N ARG A 128 2.29 -10.19 4.65
CA ARG A 128 1.52 -9.50 5.69
C ARG A 128 2.21 -8.21 6.14
N ALA A 129 3.47 -8.30 6.54
CA ALA A 129 4.19 -7.20 7.19
C ALA A 129 4.84 -6.22 6.19
N GLY A 130 4.90 -6.56 4.90
CA GLY A 130 5.63 -5.78 3.91
C GLY A 130 7.12 -6.05 4.01
N VAL A 131 7.92 -5.10 4.50
CA VAL A 131 9.37 -5.26 4.63
C VAL A 131 9.75 -5.69 6.04
N ILE A 132 10.62 -6.69 6.14
CA ILE A 132 11.20 -7.16 7.41
C ILE A 132 12.71 -6.99 7.36
N ILE A 133 13.26 -6.31 8.36
CA ILE A 133 14.71 -6.24 8.63
C ILE A 133 15.02 -7.21 9.76
N SER A 134 16.07 -8.01 9.60
CA SER A 134 16.44 -9.03 10.57
C SER A 134 17.94 -9.17 10.69
N ARG A 135 18.40 -9.66 11.85
CA ARG A 135 19.82 -9.85 12.18
C ARG A 135 20.67 -8.62 11.87
N ALA A 136 20.18 -7.44 12.24
CA ALA A 136 20.92 -6.21 12.12
C ALA A 136 22.07 -6.22 13.13
N MET A 137 23.28 -6.19 12.59
CA MET A 137 24.54 -6.20 13.31
C MET A 137 25.38 -5.00 12.89
N PHE A 138 26.15 -4.46 13.83
CA PHE A 138 27.08 -3.38 13.59
C PHE A 138 28.51 -3.84 13.89
N ARG A 139 29.44 -3.55 12.98
CA ARG A 139 30.87 -3.81 13.14
C ARG A 139 31.49 -2.68 13.95
N ASP A 140 31.90 -3.02 15.18
CA ASP A 140 32.57 -2.09 16.07
C ASP A 140 33.92 -1.66 15.47
N PRO A 141 34.16 -0.37 15.20
CA PRO A 141 35.41 0.07 14.60
C PRO A 141 36.60 -0.03 15.55
N GLY A 142 36.38 -0.10 16.87
CA GLY A 142 37.46 -0.23 17.86
C GLY A 142 37.97 -1.66 18.01
N THR A 143 37.07 -2.65 17.95
CA THR A 143 37.42 -4.07 18.14
C THR A 143 37.39 -4.89 16.86
N GLY A 144 36.69 -4.43 15.82
CA GLY A 144 36.45 -5.17 14.58
C GLY A 144 35.33 -6.21 14.69
N GLU A 145 34.75 -6.42 15.88
CA GLU A 145 33.73 -7.43 16.15
C GLU A 145 32.34 -7.03 15.63
N LEU A 146 31.56 -8.01 15.17
CA LEU A 146 30.14 -7.81 14.84
C LEU A 146 29.28 -7.91 16.09
N ARG A 147 28.52 -6.85 16.39
CA ARG A 147 27.66 -6.75 17.58
C ARG A 147 26.21 -6.74 17.15
N ASN A 148 25.39 -7.58 17.79
CA ASN A 148 23.95 -7.65 17.52
C ASN A 148 23.26 -6.36 17.98
N VAL A 149 22.39 -5.80 17.14
CA VAL A 149 21.57 -4.62 17.45
C VAL A 149 20.09 -4.99 17.48
N MET A 150 19.60 -5.66 16.42
CA MET A 150 18.19 -6.04 16.32
C MET A 150 18.06 -7.39 15.64
N TYR A 151 17.38 -8.33 16.31
CA TYR A 151 17.13 -9.64 15.72
C TYR A 151 16.07 -9.59 14.61
N LYS A 152 14.96 -8.86 14.81
CA LYS A 152 13.90 -8.70 13.81
C LYS A 152 13.09 -7.42 14.10
N GLY A 153 12.86 -6.61 13.07
CA GLY A 153 12.01 -5.42 13.10
C GLY A 153 11.09 -5.40 11.88
N MET A 154 9.83 -5.02 12.10
CA MET A 154 8.79 -4.93 11.07
C MET A 154 7.64 -4.06 11.58
N VAL A 155 6.83 -3.50 10.67
CA VAL A 155 5.55 -2.92 11.06
C VAL A 155 4.56 -4.06 11.26
N SER A 156 4.14 -4.28 12.51
CA SER A 156 3.29 -5.43 12.84
C SER A 156 1.83 -5.20 12.49
N GLU A 157 1.36 -3.96 12.55
CA GLU A 157 -0.04 -3.59 12.28
C GLU A 157 -0.16 -2.08 12.01
N LEU A 158 -1.24 -1.69 11.35
CA LEU A 158 -1.67 -0.30 11.20
C LEU A 158 -3.18 -0.21 11.40
N PHE A 159 -3.62 0.69 12.29
CA PHE A 159 -5.03 0.88 12.61
C PHE A 159 -5.50 2.27 12.14
N VAL A 160 -6.52 2.30 11.28
CA VAL A 160 -7.03 3.53 10.65
C VAL A 160 -8.52 3.75 10.99
N PRO A 161 -8.82 4.27 12.19
CA PRO A 161 -10.20 4.52 12.62
C PRO A 161 -10.76 5.83 12.06
N TYR A 162 -11.86 5.73 11.30
CA TYR A 162 -12.66 6.89 10.94
C TYR A 162 -13.56 7.32 12.11
N MET A 163 -13.82 8.62 12.20
CA MET A 163 -14.54 9.24 13.33
C MET A 163 -15.97 9.67 12.98
N ASP A 164 -16.51 9.18 11.87
CA ASP A 164 -17.89 9.42 11.47
C ASP A 164 -18.78 8.29 12.01
N PRO A 165 -19.71 8.57 12.95
CA PRO A 165 -20.55 7.56 13.57
C PRO A 165 -21.75 7.16 12.71
N THR A 166 -21.94 7.75 11.53
CA THR A 166 -23.05 7.41 10.64
C THR A 166 -22.94 5.98 10.10
N GLU A 167 -24.07 5.43 9.67
CA GLU A 167 -24.17 4.04 9.20
C GLU A 167 -23.20 3.69 8.07
N ALA A 168 -22.88 4.67 7.21
CA ALA A 168 -21.95 4.47 6.10
C ALA A 168 -20.47 4.47 6.53
N TRP A 169 -20.14 4.84 7.78
CA TRP A 169 -18.76 5.07 8.18
C TRP A 169 -18.35 4.42 9.51
N TYR A 170 -19.28 4.15 10.42
CA TYR A 170 -18.99 3.70 11.80
C TYR A 170 -18.07 2.46 11.89
N PHE A 171 -18.07 1.62 10.85
CA PHE A 171 -17.32 0.37 10.81
C PHE A 171 -15.93 0.51 10.18
N LYS A 172 -15.62 1.66 9.57
CA LYS A 172 -14.34 1.89 8.87
C LYS A 172 -13.22 2.11 9.88
N THR A 173 -12.62 1.00 10.29
CA THR A 173 -11.56 0.97 11.30
C THR A 173 -10.46 0.00 10.86
N TYR A 174 -9.90 0.25 9.67
CA TYR A 174 -9.04 -0.70 8.97
C TYR A 174 -7.85 -1.15 9.82
N MET A 175 -7.53 -2.43 9.75
CA MET A 175 -6.29 -3.03 10.26
C MET A 175 -5.43 -3.49 9.08
N ASP A 176 -4.79 -2.55 8.38
CA ASP A 176 -4.27 -2.74 7.03
C ASP A 176 -3.39 -4.01 6.86
N ALA A 177 -2.49 -4.27 7.82
CA ALA A 177 -1.59 -5.39 7.73
C ALA A 177 -2.30 -6.72 8.05
N GLY A 178 -3.16 -6.75 9.06
CA GLY A 178 -3.92 -7.94 9.46
C GLY A 178 -5.03 -8.32 8.48
N GLU A 179 -5.66 -7.34 7.87
CA GLU A 179 -6.85 -7.49 7.05
C GLU A 179 -6.54 -7.66 5.56
N TYR A 180 -5.61 -6.87 5.02
CA TYR A 180 -5.30 -6.83 3.58
C TYR A 180 -3.87 -7.29 3.28
N GLY A 181 -2.95 -7.11 4.23
CA GLY A 181 -1.53 -7.47 4.11
C GLY A 181 -0.71 -6.42 3.36
N PHE A 182 0.22 -5.75 4.05
CA PHE A 182 1.07 -4.72 3.44
C PHE A 182 1.89 -5.23 2.25
N GLY A 183 2.40 -6.46 2.34
CA GLY A 183 3.12 -7.06 1.21
C GLY A 183 2.21 -7.30 0.01
N LEU A 184 1.02 -7.83 0.26
CA LEU A 184 0.01 -8.12 -0.77
C LEU A 184 -0.60 -6.85 -1.38
N GLN A 185 -0.56 -5.70 -0.69
CA GLN A 185 -1.06 -4.41 -1.18
C GLN A 185 0.03 -3.50 -1.78
N ALA A 186 1.31 -3.80 -1.56
CA ALA A 186 2.39 -2.98 -2.09
C ALA A 186 2.44 -3.00 -3.62
N MET A 187 2.82 -1.88 -4.23
CA MET A 187 2.92 -1.76 -5.69
C MET A 187 4.39 -1.84 -6.13
N PRO A 188 4.67 -2.28 -7.37
CA PRO A 188 6.01 -2.17 -7.95
C PRO A 188 6.48 -0.71 -7.93
N LEU A 189 7.69 -0.48 -7.42
CA LEU A 189 8.32 0.84 -7.41
C LEU A 189 8.70 1.24 -8.84
N ASP A 190 8.35 2.48 -9.23
CA ASP A 190 8.68 3.08 -10.52
C ASP A 190 10.09 3.71 -10.49
N PRO A 191 11.05 3.20 -11.28
CA PRO A 191 12.40 3.73 -11.29
C PRO A 191 12.48 5.22 -11.64
N LEU A 192 13.36 5.94 -10.92
CA LEU A 192 13.55 7.39 -11.02
C LEU A 192 12.38 8.25 -10.50
N ASN A 193 11.20 7.68 -10.30
CA ASN A 193 10.09 8.36 -9.62
C ASN A 193 10.11 8.04 -8.11
N ASP A 194 10.14 6.76 -7.76
CA ASP A 194 10.05 6.30 -6.37
C ASP A 194 11.42 6.06 -5.73
N CYS A 195 12.42 5.65 -6.52
CA CYS A 195 13.79 5.44 -6.04
C CYS A 195 14.83 5.97 -7.05
N PRO A 196 16.03 6.40 -6.59
CA PRO A 196 17.02 7.02 -7.45
C PRO A 196 17.70 6.01 -8.39
N ARG A 197 18.42 6.54 -9.39
CA ARG A 197 19.05 5.74 -10.47
C ARG A 197 19.99 4.62 -9.97
N ASN A 198 20.67 4.87 -8.86
CA ASN A 198 21.63 3.96 -8.23
C ASN A 198 20.98 2.95 -7.27
N ALA A 199 19.65 2.87 -7.23
CA ALA A 199 18.95 1.92 -6.38
C ALA A 199 19.10 0.47 -6.88
N HIS A 200 19.24 -0.44 -5.93
CA HIS A 200 19.09 -1.88 -6.15
C HIS A 200 17.65 -2.29 -5.82
N TYR A 201 17.01 -3.01 -6.73
CA TYR A 201 15.64 -3.48 -6.57
C TYR A 201 15.59 -4.96 -6.20
N MET A 202 14.65 -5.31 -5.33
CA MET A 202 14.38 -6.68 -4.93
C MET A 202 12.92 -7.02 -5.23
N ASP A 203 12.72 -8.13 -5.92
CA ASP A 203 11.40 -8.70 -6.15
C ASP A 203 10.91 -9.47 -4.92
N ALA A 204 9.60 -9.65 -4.82
CA ALA A 204 8.99 -10.54 -3.86
C ALA A 204 8.27 -11.69 -4.56
N ILE A 205 8.24 -12.86 -3.91
CA ILE A 205 7.44 -14.00 -4.34
C ILE A 205 6.38 -14.24 -3.27
N PHE A 206 5.12 -14.14 -3.66
CA PHE A 206 3.96 -14.32 -2.76
C PHE A 206 3.03 -15.41 -3.29
N PRO A 207 2.26 -16.07 -2.40
CA PRO A 207 1.21 -17.00 -2.83
C PRO A 207 -0.05 -16.23 -3.26
N ALA A 208 -0.62 -16.58 -4.40
CA ALA A 208 -1.97 -16.18 -4.79
C ALA A 208 -3.02 -16.94 -3.94
N ALA A 209 -4.30 -16.55 -4.05
CA ALA A 209 -5.40 -17.17 -3.30
C ALA A 209 -5.55 -18.68 -3.56
N ASP A 210 -5.13 -19.17 -4.72
CA ASP A 210 -5.12 -20.60 -5.08
C ASP A 210 -3.78 -21.30 -4.75
N GLY A 211 -2.87 -20.62 -4.06
CA GLY A 211 -1.56 -21.12 -3.66
C GLY A 211 -0.48 -21.03 -4.74
N ARG A 212 -0.78 -20.59 -5.96
CA ARG A 212 0.25 -20.42 -7.00
C ARG A 212 1.20 -19.28 -6.62
N PRO A 213 2.53 -19.46 -6.75
CA PRO A 213 3.47 -18.37 -6.52
C PRO A 213 3.35 -17.34 -7.65
N TYR A 214 3.37 -16.06 -7.30
CA TYR A 214 3.51 -14.97 -8.26
C TYR A 214 4.64 -14.03 -7.83
N VAL A 215 5.29 -13.41 -8.82
CA VAL A 215 6.35 -12.43 -8.60
C VAL A 215 5.71 -11.04 -8.53
N ARG A 216 6.07 -10.28 -7.50
CA ARG A 216 5.85 -8.84 -7.41
C ARG A 216 7.18 -8.13 -7.62
N SER A 217 7.34 -7.54 -8.80
CA SER A 217 8.58 -6.88 -9.20
C SER A 217 8.83 -5.62 -8.39
N ASN A 218 10.11 -5.27 -8.18
CA ASN A 218 10.53 -3.99 -7.58
C ASN A 218 9.81 -3.68 -6.26
N MET A 219 9.65 -4.67 -5.39
CA MET A 219 8.93 -4.54 -4.12
C MET A 219 9.72 -3.69 -3.11
N ILE A 220 11.04 -3.79 -3.13
CA ILE A 220 11.94 -3.09 -2.21
C ILE A 220 13.03 -2.43 -3.06
N CYS A 221 13.41 -1.20 -2.72
CA CYS A 221 14.60 -0.58 -3.25
C CYS A 221 15.59 -0.26 -2.13
N VAL A 222 16.88 -0.47 -2.39
CA VAL A 222 18.00 -0.15 -1.49
C VAL A 222 18.89 0.85 -2.20
N PHE A 223 19.13 2.00 -1.59
CA PHE A 223 19.99 3.04 -2.15
C PHE A 223 20.70 3.83 -1.04
N GLU A 224 21.75 4.54 -1.41
CA GLU A 224 22.44 5.48 -0.53
C GLU A 224 21.96 6.90 -0.82
N SER A 225 21.74 7.67 0.24
CA SER A 225 21.45 9.10 0.16
C SER A 225 22.51 9.88 0.93
N TYR A 226 22.97 10.99 0.35
CA TYR A 226 23.70 12.00 1.12
C TYR A 226 22.74 12.63 2.13
N ALA A 227 23.15 12.75 3.39
CA ALA A 227 22.28 13.17 4.49
C ALA A 227 22.75 14.43 5.25
N GLY A 228 23.80 15.11 4.78
CA GLY A 228 24.37 16.29 5.43
C GLY A 228 25.79 16.06 5.90
#